data_AF-A0A6C0LIR8-F1
#
_entry.id   AF-A0A6C0LIR8-F1
#
_cell.length_a   1.000
_cell.length_b   1.000
_cell.length_c   1.000
_cell.angle_alpha   90.00
_cell.angle_beta   90.00
_cell.angle_gamma   90.00
#
_symmetry.space_group_name_H-M   'P 1'
#
loop_
_entity.id
_entity.type
_entity.pdbx_description
1 polymer ?
#
loop_
_entity_poly.entity_id
_entity_poly.type
_entity_poly.pdbx_seq_one_letter_code
_entity_poly.pdbx_strand_id
1 'polypeptide(L)'
;MIIINGKIKIYQMIAITSFNLNREKRFAFYAIKMIGINENGIIYGGMVRDEIIATHFKSKFDEYYADGPDIKYAKFWDTSYHPESSKRTLVPNDMDIYFSNNTSAEEFITKLTRYVNDYNGHIYITDCVLYCLERHYKHKKITIYLRVGKSICCVGYRLKLEIDLIINTDERNTMEPPFNNGDFSCNLFVMSKIAHNKYEIRLSRNTGTKLDTISYVDKSKFHSKILSDLIEEKTEFIRNIQSPATEYWNGMRIIKMLQHPHIKITNLLFVDIKRTNDIEDCICDICQVSIKDEEKPSNELIKILTNKHAPNIMHKACFKDYLQTEVRKKYLNMDTNEIECKCTRRNLFNFRESHKYSSLYM
;
A
#
# COMPACT_ATOMS: atom_id res chain seq x y z
N MET A 1 -47.18 -43.94 5.90
CA MET A 1 -45.83 -43.47 5.54
C MET A 1 -45.98 -42.24 4.65
N ILE A 2 -46.04 -41.05 5.25
CA ILE A 2 -46.16 -39.78 4.51
C ILE A 2 -44.79 -39.11 4.62
N ILE A 3 -43.99 -39.22 3.55
CA ILE A 3 -42.71 -38.52 3.42
C ILE A 3 -43.04 -37.08 3.07
N ILE A 4 -43.10 -36.20 4.08
CA ILE A 4 -43.24 -34.76 3.86
C ILE A 4 -41.87 -34.21 3.46
N ASN A 5 -41.83 -33.65 2.27
CA ASN A 5 -40.73 -32.94 1.60
C ASN A 5 -40.16 -31.78 2.43
N GLY A 6 -39.36 -32.10 3.45
CA GLY A 6 -38.65 -31.12 4.30
C GLY A 6 -37.31 -30.63 3.75
N LYS A 7 -37.01 -30.81 2.46
CA LYS A 7 -35.69 -30.48 1.87
C LYS A 7 -35.63 -29.20 1.03
N ILE A 8 -36.72 -28.46 0.85
CA ILE A 8 -36.76 -27.37 -0.15
C ILE A 8 -36.86 -25.94 0.44
N LYS A 9 -36.94 -25.74 1.77
CA LYS A 9 -37.09 -24.38 2.35
C LYS A 9 -35.94 -23.83 3.21
N ILE A 10 -34.85 -24.57 3.42
CA ILE A 10 -33.71 -24.06 4.21
C ILE A 10 -32.61 -23.43 3.32
N TYR A 11 -32.46 -23.88 2.06
CA TYR A 11 -31.48 -23.26 1.14
C TYR A 11 -31.89 -21.87 0.64
N GLN A 12 -33.17 -21.49 0.77
CA GLN A 12 -33.68 -20.19 0.29
C GLN A 12 -33.88 -19.13 1.39
N MET A 13 -33.74 -19.48 2.67
CA MET A 13 -33.86 -18.51 3.79
C MET A 13 -32.53 -17.96 4.30
N ILE A 14 -31.41 -18.35 3.69
CA ILE A 14 -30.10 -17.71 3.88
C ILE A 14 -29.54 -17.41 2.49
N ALA A 15 -30.35 -16.79 1.63
CA ALA A 15 -29.79 -15.84 0.69
C ALA A 15 -29.27 -14.67 1.54
N ILE A 16 -28.07 -14.84 2.11
CA ILE A 16 -27.29 -13.71 2.62
C ILE A 16 -27.17 -12.80 1.41
N THR A 17 -27.98 -11.76 1.38
CA THR A 17 -27.85 -10.64 0.46
C THR A 17 -26.41 -10.16 0.56
N SER A 18 -25.60 -10.63 -0.40
CA SER A 18 -24.18 -10.32 -0.64
C SER A 18 -23.37 -9.90 0.60
N PHE A 19 -22.90 -10.86 1.38
CA PHE A 19 -21.91 -10.60 2.42
C PHE A 19 -20.64 -10.01 1.79
N ASN A 20 -20.34 -8.75 2.08
CA ASN A 20 -19.20 -8.04 1.48
C ASN A 20 -17.97 -8.12 2.41
N LEU A 21 -17.05 -9.04 2.11
CA LEU A 21 -15.82 -9.23 2.89
C LEU A 21 -14.95 -7.97 2.99
N ASN A 22 -14.88 -7.16 1.93
CA ASN A 22 -14.09 -5.92 1.93
C ASN A 22 -14.70 -4.90 2.89
N ARG A 23 -16.02 -4.84 2.97
CA ARG A 23 -16.73 -4.01 3.95
C ARG A 23 -16.35 -4.39 5.38
N GLU A 24 -16.44 -5.67 5.72
CA GLU A 24 -16.07 -6.16 7.05
C GLU A 24 -14.58 -5.90 7.37
N LYS A 25 -13.70 -6.14 6.39
CA LYS A 25 -12.26 -5.85 6.51
C LYS A 25 -12.01 -4.36 6.78
N ARG A 26 -12.73 -3.46 6.09
CA ARG A 26 -12.63 -2.01 6.31
C ARG A 26 -13.12 -1.60 7.70
N PHE A 27 -14.21 -2.18 8.19
CA PHE A 27 -14.69 -1.92 9.54
C PHE A 27 -13.68 -2.36 10.60
N ALA A 28 -13.08 -3.55 10.43
CA ALA A 28 -12.07 -4.04 11.35
C ALA A 28 -10.81 -3.15 11.36
N PHE A 29 -10.30 -2.77 10.18
CA PHE A 29 -9.18 -1.81 10.12
C PHE A 29 -9.53 -0.46 10.71
N TYR A 30 -10.75 0.04 10.53
CA TYR A 30 -11.19 1.28 11.16
C TYR A 30 -11.17 1.18 12.68
N ALA A 31 -11.71 0.10 13.26
CA ALA A 31 -11.69 -0.12 14.70
C ALA A 31 -10.26 -0.17 15.25
N ILE A 32 -9.39 -0.95 14.62
CA ILE A 32 -7.97 -1.08 15.00
C ILE A 32 -7.25 0.26 14.88
N LYS A 33 -7.49 1.02 13.80
CA LYS A 33 -6.99 2.39 13.62
C LYS A 33 -7.36 3.26 14.81
N MET A 34 -8.62 3.25 15.21
CA MET A 34 -9.09 4.08 16.31
C MET A 34 -8.50 3.67 17.65
N ILE A 35 -8.30 2.37 17.89
CA ILE A 35 -7.55 1.89 19.07
C ILE A 35 -6.12 2.45 19.03
N GLY A 36 -5.40 2.29 17.91
CA GLY A 36 -4.04 2.80 17.74
C GLY A 36 -3.93 4.30 18.01
N ILE A 37 -4.79 5.10 17.36
CA ILE A 37 -4.81 6.56 17.52
C ILE A 37 -5.14 6.97 18.95
N ASN A 38 -6.08 6.29 19.61
CA ASN A 38 -6.47 6.63 20.98
C ASN A 38 -5.34 6.38 21.98
N GLU A 39 -4.49 5.39 21.71
CA GLU A 39 -3.26 5.13 22.46
C GLU A 39 -2.05 5.91 21.95
N ASN A 40 -2.27 7.02 21.24
CA ASN A 40 -1.23 7.90 20.69
C ASN A 40 -0.29 7.23 19.68
N GLY A 41 -0.75 6.17 19.03
CA GLY A 41 -0.08 5.57 17.89
C GLY A 41 -0.14 6.47 16.65
N ILE A 42 0.93 6.43 15.87
CA ILE A 42 1.04 7.10 14.57
C ILE A 42 0.88 6.03 13.49
N ILE A 43 -0.17 6.12 12.68
CA ILE A 43 -0.38 5.20 11.55
C ILE A 43 0.28 5.79 10.32
N TYR A 44 0.94 4.97 9.51
CA TYR A 44 1.67 5.41 8.33
C TYR A 44 1.58 4.40 7.19
N GLY A 45 2.23 4.69 6.06
CA GLY A 45 2.35 3.75 4.95
C GLY A 45 1.08 3.60 4.11
N GLY A 46 0.84 2.38 3.61
CA GLY A 46 -0.19 2.10 2.60
C GLY A 46 -1.60 2.44 3.06
N MET A 47 -1.90 2.25 4.35
CA MET A 47 -3.20 2.58 4.92
C MET A 47 -3.51 4.09 4.87
N VAL A 48 -2.52 4.94 5.14
CA VAL A 48 -2.74 6.40 5.11
C VAL A 48 -3.04 6.87 3.70
N ARG A 49 -2.26 6.38 2.72
CA ARG A 49 -2.51 6.60 1.30
C ARG A 49 -3.93 6.20 0.91
N ASP A 50 -4.33 4.97 1.24
CA ASP A 50 -5.62 4.43 0.82
C ASP A 50 -6.79 5.18 1.47
N GLU A 51 -6.64 5.68 2.71
CA GLU A 51 -7.66 6.52 3.35
C GLU A 51 -7.81 7.89 2.68
N ILE A 52 -6.71 8.54 2.28
CA ILE A 52 -6.76 9.83 1.55
C ILE A 52 -7.58 9.65 0.27
N ILE A 53 -7.23 8.64 -0.52
CA ILE A 53 -7.91 8.32 -1.78
C ILE A 53 -9.38 7.98 -1.52
N ALA A 54 -9.65 7.05 -0.60
CA ALA A 54 -11.01 6.59 -0.31
C ALA A 54 -11.91 7.73 0.22
N THR A 55 -11.35 8.66 1.00
CA THR A 55 -12.09 9.81 1.55
C THR A 55 -12.48 10.79 0.45
N HIS A 56 -11.56 11.13 -0.45
CA HIS A 56 -11.85 12.01 -1.60
C HIS A 56 -12.96 11.44 -2.49
N PHE A 57 -12.82 10.17 -2.90
CA PHE A 57 -13.81 9.55 -3.77
C PHE A 57 -15.13 9.23 -3.05
N LYS A 58 -15.13 9.09 -1.72
CA LYS A 58 -16.35 9.07 -0.93
C LYS A 58 -17.09 10.41 -1.04
N SER A 59 -16.41 11.55 -0.88
CA SER A 59 -17.04 12.86 -1.03
C SER A 59 -17.67 13.03 -2.42
N LYS A 60 -16.96 12.64 -3.49
CA LYS A 60 -17.51 12.62 -4.85
C LYS A 60 -18.77 11.75 -5.00
N PHE A 61 -18.78 10.58 -4.36
CA PHE A 61 -19.97 9.73 -4.34
C PHE A 61 -21.11 10.37 -3.56
N ASP A 62 -20.80 10.99 -2.42
CA ASP A 62 -21.76 11.67 -1.57
C ASP A 62 -22.41 12.87 -2.29
N GLU A 63 -21.66 13.59 -3.12
CA GLU A 63 -22.14 14.70 -3.97
C GLU A 63 -23.06 14.21 -5.10
N TYR A 64 -22.75 13.08 -5.72
CA TYR A 64 -23.58 12.48 -6.76
C TYR A 64 -24.91 11.94 -6.22
N TYR A 65 -24.92 11.49 -4.96
CA TYR A 65 -26.04 10.76 -4.38
C TYR A 65 -27.06 11.67 -3.69
N ALA A 66 -28.19 11.95 -4.38
CA ALA A 66 -29.26 12.79 -3.88
C ALA A 66 -30.35 12.05 -3.06
N ASP A 67 -30.43 10.73 -3.17
CA ASP A 67 -31.47 9.92 -2.51
C ASP A 67 -31.14 9.66 -1.02
N GLY A 68 -32.15 9.29 -0.24
CA GLY A 68 -32.06 9.10 1.21
C GLY A 68 -30.99 8.08 1.69
N PRO A 69 -30.68 8.09 3.00
CA PRO A 69 -29.51 7.40 3.57
C PRO A 69 -29.49 5.87 3.40
N ASP A 70 -30.65 5.20 3.34
CA ASP A 70 -30.72 3.73 3.30
C ASP A 70 -30.29 3.16 1.95
N ILE A 71 -30.71 3.79 0.84
CA ILE A 71 -30.36 3.36 -0.51
C ILE A 71 -28.90 3.73 -0.81
N LYS A 72 -28.44 4.87 -0.27
CA LYS A 72 -27.03 5.31 -0.32
C LYS A 72 -26.09 4.25 0.21
N TYR A 73 -26.45 3.65 1.35
CA TYR A 73 -25.64 2.65 2.00
C TYR A 73 -25.52 1.35 1.18
N ALA A 74 -26.61 0.92 0.54
CA ALA A 74 -26.62 -0.26 -0.33
C ALA A 74 -25.75 -0.05 -1.58
N LYS A 75 -25.75 1.16 -2.15
CA LYS A 75 -24.99 1.50 -3.37
C LYS A 75 -23.53 1.90 -3.12
N PHE A 76 -23.17 2.21 -1.88
CA PHE A 76 -21.80 2.63 -1.55
C PHE A 76 -20.75 1.59 -1.97
N TRP A 77 -21.04 0.29 -1.82
CA TRP A 77 -20.10 -0.78 -2.14
C TRP A 77 -20.22 -1.32 -3.58
N ASP A 78 -21.19 -0.84 -4.34
CA ASP A 78 -21.40 -1.20 -5.74
C ASP A 78 -20.58 -0.27 -6.65
N THR A 79 -19.38 -0.71 -7.03
CA THR A 79 -18.47 0.08 -7.86
C THR A 79 -19.02 0.33 -9.27
N SER A 80 -19.99 -0.47 -9.74
CA SER A 80 -20.63 -0.29 -11.04
C SER A 80 -21.65 0.85 -11.05
N TYR A 81 -22.24 1.17 -9.90
CA TYR A 81 -23.26 2.21 -9.77
C TYR A 81 -22.72 3.63 -10.04
N HIS A 82 -21.50 3.92 -9.59
CA HIS A 82 -20.81 5.17 -9.88
C HIS A 82 -19.31 4.91 -10.08
N PRO A 83 -18.89 4.48 -11.30
CA PRO A 83 -17.54 4.01 -11.59
C PRO A 83 -16.43 5.04 -11.31
N GLU A 84 -16.72 6.33 -11.54
CA GLU A 84 -15.80 7.44 -11.29
C GLU A 84 -15.40 7.58 -9.81
N SER A 85 -16.24 7.09 -8.91
CA SER A 85 -15.98 7.07 -7.47
C SER A 85 -15.67 5.66 -6.94
N SER A 86 -15.37 4.69 -7.82
CA SER A 86 -15.13 3.29 -7.44
C SER A 86 -14.08 3.14 -6.33
N LYS A 87 -13.09 4.04 -6.27
CA LYS A 87 -12.04 4.08 -5.25
C LYS A 87 -12.54 4.39 -3.84
N ARG A 88 -13.79 4.84 -3.67
CA ARG A 88 -14.42 4.99 -2.34
C ARG A 88 -14.45 3.69 -1.56
N THR A 89 -14.38 2.53 -2.24
CA THR A 89 -14.39 1.19 -1.62
C THR A 89 -13.00 0.61 -1.40
N LEU A 90 -11.92 1.40 -1.56
CA LEU A 90 -10.56 0.97 -1.25
C LEU A 90 -10.47 0.46 0.20
N VAL A 91 -9.76 -0.65 0.37
CA VAL A 91 -9.50 -1.26 1.67
C VAL A 91 -8.01 -1.55 1.77
N PRO A 92 -7.32 -1.11 2.84
CA PRO A 92 -5.91 -1.39 3.04
C PRO A 92 -5.62 -2.89 3.04
N ASN A 93 -4.40 -3.25 2.62
CA ASN A 93 -3.91 -4.63 2.70
C ASN A 93 -3.37 -4.95 4.08
N ASP A 94 -2.57 -4.04 4.61
CA ASP A 94 -1.85 -4.04 5.87
C ASP A 94 -2.01 -2.68 6.58
N MET A 95 -1.55 -2.60 7.83
CA MET A 95 -1.51 -1.37 8.62
C MET A 95 -0.14 -1.27 9.30
N ASP A 96 0.54 -0.14 9.10
CA ASP A 96 1.78 0.15 9.81
C ASP A 96 1.49 1.12 10.97
N ILE A 97 1.92 0.79 12.19
CA ILE A 97 1.71 1.64 13.38
C ILE A 97 3.03 1.83 14.12
N TYR A 98 3.31 3.07 14.49
CA TYR A 98 4.44 3.48 15.32
C TYR A 98 3.98 4.00 16.67
N PHE A 99 4.68 3.62 17.74
CA PHE A 99 4.53 4.20 19.08
C PHE A 99 5.86 4.77 19.56
N SER A 100 5.81 5.97 20.14
CA SER A 100 6.98 6.68 20.67
C SER A 100 7.52 6.10 21.99
N ASN A 101 6.74 5.25 22.66
CA ASN A 101 7.12 4.62 23.91
C ASN A 101 6.44 3.24 24.06
N ASN A 102 7.04 2.41 24.91
CA ASN A 102 6.59 1.04 25.14
C ASN A 102 5.23 0.97 25.86
N THR A 103 4.97 1.87 26.81
CA THR A 103 3.71 1.89 27.58
C THR A 103 2.49 2.03 26.68
N SER A 104 2.54 2.97 25.73
CA SER A 104 1.45 3.21 24.77
C SER A 104 1.24 2.01 23.84
N ALA A 105 2.33 1.37 23.43
CA ALA A 105 2.26 0.17 22.60
C ALA A 105 1.65 -1.04 23.35
N GLU A 106 1.96 -1.20 24.65
CA GLU A 106 1.39 -2.26 25.49
C GLU A 106 -0.11 -2.04 25.74
N GLU A 107 -0.53 -0.80 25.99
CA GLU A 107 -1.95 -0.44 26.08
C GLU A 107 -2.70 -0.71 24.76
N PHE A 108 -2.08 -0.37 23.63
CA PHE A 108 -2.61 -0.70 22.31
C PHE A 108 -2.79 -2.21 22.13
N ILE A 109 -1.77 -3.02 22.40
CA ILE A 109 -1.83 -4.49 22.30
C ILE A 109 -2.92 -5.05 23.21
N THR A 110 -3.07 -4.50 24.41
CA THR A 110 -4.08 -4.93 25.39
C THR A 110 -5.50 -4.66 24.88
N LYS A 111 -5.77 -3.43 24.41
CA LYS A 111 -7.07 -3.05 23.84
C LYS A 111 -7.38 -3.77 22.54
N LEU A 112 -6.37 -3.97 21.69
CA LEU A 112 -6.48 -4.78 20.47
C LEU A 112 -6.84 -6.22 20.78
N THR A 113 -6.19 -6.84 21.78
CA THR A 113 -6.48 -8.22 22.20
C THR A 113 -7.91 -8.35 22.71
N ARG A 114 -8.39 -7.40 23.52
CA ARG A 114 -9.79 -7.35 23.96
C ARG A 114 -10.75 -7.27 22.78
N TYR A 115 -10.53 -6.31 21.87
CA TYR A 115 -11.31 -6.18 20.64
C TYR A 115 -11.35 -7.49 19.83
N VAL A 116 -10.21 -8.15 19.62
CA VAL A 116 -10.16 -9.41 18.88
C VAL A 116 -10.94 -10.53 19.59
N ASN A 117 -10.84 -10.61 20.92
CA ASN A 117 -11.54 -11.61 21.72
C ASN A 117 -13.07 -11.41 21.70
N ASP A 118 -13.54 -10.16 21.71
CA ASP A 118 -14.98 -9.84 21.61
C ASP A 118 -15.63 -10.37 20.33
N TYR A 119 -14.83 -10.55 19.27
CA TYR A 119 -15.24 -11.14 18.00
C TYR A 119 -14.85 -12.61 17.85
N ASN A 120 -14.53 -13.31 18.95
CA ASN A 120 -14.04 -14.70 18.94
C ASN A 120 -12.87 -14.91 17.98
N GLY A 121 -12.01 -13.90 17.84
CA GLY A 121 -10.84 -13.93 16.97
C GLY A 121 -9.61 -14.51 17.65
N HIS A 122 -8.52 -14.56 16.89
CA HIS A 122 -7.20 -14.95 17.36
C HIS A 122 -6.18 -13.91 16.95
N ILE A 123 -5.26 -13.57 17.86
CA ILE A 123 -4.15 -12.66 17.63
C ILE A 123 -2.83 -13.42 17.82
N TYR A 124 -1.92 -13.25 16.86
CA TYR A 124 -0.56 -13.77 16.93
C TYR A 124 0.41 -12.60 16.83
N ILE A 125 1.32 -12.50 17.79
CA ILE A 125 2.32 -11.43 17.86
C ILE A 125 3.70 -12.07 17.78
N THR A 126 4.49 -11.67 16.79
CA THR A 126 5.84 -12.19 16.57
C THR A 126 6.84 -11.05 16.56
N ASP A 127 7.88 -11.14 17.40
CA ASP A 127 9.00 -10.21 17.33
C ASP A 127 9.78 -10.42 16.04
N CYS A 128 10.12 -9.31 15.39
CA CYS A 128 10.82 -9.28 14.11
C CYS A 128 12.12 -8.50 14.27
N VAL A 129 13.22 -9.06 13.76
CA VAL A 129 14.48 -8.33 13.68
C VAL A 129 14.47 -7.52 12.39
N LEU A 130 14.16 -6.22 12.47
CA LEU A 130 14.27 -5.34 11.32
C LEU A 130 15.68 -4.73 11.29
N TYR A 131 16.57 -5.31 10.47
CA TYR A 131 17.98 -4.90 10.34
C TYR A 131 18.20 -3.42 9.95
N CYS A 132 17.15 -2.74 9.47
CA CYS A 132 17.23 -1.37 8.95
C CYS A 132 16.77 -0.30 9.96
N LEU A 133 16.21 -0.69 11.10
CA LEU A 133 15.91 0.26 12.19
C LEU A 133 17.04 0.18 13.20
N GLU A 134 17.51 1.34 13.66
CA GLU A 134 18.58 1.43 14.67
C GLU A 134 18.22 0.65 15.94
N ARG A 135 19.18 0.44 16.85
CA ARG A 135 19.00 -0.30 18.12
C ARG A 135 17.91 0.27 19.05
N HIS A 136 17.34 1.42 18.70
CA HIS A 136 16.32 2.14 19.43
C HIS A 136 14.89 1.68 19.11
N TYR A 137 14.69 0.69 18.22
CA TYR A 137 13.36 0.25 17.83
C TYR A 137 13.16 -1.25 18.03
N LYS A 138 11.98 -1.63 18.53
CA LYS A 138 11.43 -2.98 18.47
C LYS A 138 10.43 -3.04 17.33
N HIS A 139 10.48 -4.12 16.56
CA HIS A 139 9.50 -4.40 15.53
C HIS A 139 8.74 -5.67 15.88
N LYS A 140 7.41 -5.60 15.84
CA LYS A 140 6.49 -6.72 16.06
C LYS A 140 5.57 -6.83 14.86
N LYS A 141 5.41 -8.05 14.33
CA LYS A 141 4.36 -8.36 13.36
C LYS A 141 3.17 -8.95 14.09
N ILE A 142 2.00 -8.35 13.90
CA ILE A 142 0.74 -8.80 14.48
C ILE A 142 -0.15 -9.36 13.37
N THR A 143 -0.55 -10.62 13.50
CA THR A 143 -1.51 -11.26 12.60
C THR A 143 -2.80 -11.54 13.35
N ILE A 144 -3.90 -10.96 12.88
CA ILE A 144 -5.23 -11.11 13.47
C ILE A 144 -6.08 -11.98 12.55
N TYR A 145 -6.84 -12.89 13.16
CA TYR A 145 -7.86 -13.67 12.48
C TYR A 145 -9.21 -13.43 13.15
N LEU A 146 -10.15 -12.85 12.41
CA LEU A 146 -11.55 -12.69 12.84
C LEU A 146 -12.43 -13.68 12.08
N ARG A 147 -13.52 -14.15 12.69
CA ARG A 147 -14.54 -14.95 12.01
C ARG A 147 -15.81 -14.13 11.86
N VAL A 148 -16.27 -13.96 10.63
CA VAL A 148 -17.48 -13.19 10.34
C VAL A 148 -18.51 -14.08 9.65
N GLY A 149 -19.79 -13.89 10.00
CA GLY A 149 -20.89 -14.72 9.49
C GLY A 149 -20.92 -16.15 10.06
N LYS A 150 -20.22 -16.39 11.18
CA LYS A 150 -20.29 -17.67 11.90
C LYS A 150 -21.67 -17.79 12.58
N SER A 151 -22.31 -18.93 12.42
CA SER A 151 -23.57 -19.28 13.10
C SER A 151 -23.53 -20.74 13.53
N ILE A 152 -24.64 -21.25 14.09
CA ILE A 152 -24.76 -22.68 14.45
C ILE A 152 -24.59 -23.58 13.21
N CYS A 153 -25.07 -23.13 12.05
CA CYS A 153 -25.06 -23.90 10.81
C CYS A 153 -23.97 -23.47 9.81
N CYS A 154 -23.23 -22.40 10.11
CA CYS A 154 -22.23 -21.84 9.20
C CYS A 154 -20.91 -21.59 9.92
N VAL A 155 -19.82 -22.11 9.36
CA VAL A 155 -18.46 -21.91 9.89
C VAL A 155 -17.98 -20.45 9.79
N GLY A 156 -18.62 -19.64 8.95
CA GLY A 156 -18.27 -18.25 8.66
C GLY A 156 -17.03 -18.12 7.78
N TYR A 157 -16.67 -16.88 7.45
CA TYR A 157 -15.46 -16.53 6.72
C TYR A 157 -14.36 -16.09 7.70
N ARG A 158 -13.12 -16.52 7.42
CA ARG A 158 -11.93 -16.11 8.18
C ARG A 158 -11.31 -14.87 7.53
N LEU A 159 -11.39 -13.74 8.22
CA LEU A 159 -10.69 -12.51 7.84
C LEU A 159 -9.28 -12.52 8.44
N LYS A 160 -8.26 -12.29 7.62
CA LYS A 160 -6.88 -12.09 8.06
C LYS A 160 -6.52 -10.62 7.94
N LEU A 161 -5.98 -10.04 9.02
CA LEU A 161 -5.44 -8.69 9.05
C LEU A 161 -3.98 -8.76 9.49
N GLU A 162 -3.12 -7.96 8.86
CA GLU A 162 -1.70 -7.85 9.18
C GLU A 162 -1.39 -6.43 9.64
N ILE A 163 -0.69 -6.31 10.75
CA ILE A 163 -0.23 -5.04 11.31
C ILE A 163 1.27 -5.17 11.58
N ASP A 164 2.05 -4.21 11.07
CA ASP A 164 3.46 -4.06 11.42
C ASP A 164 3.56 -2.96 12.48
N LEU A 165 4.08 -3.31 13.65
CA LEU A 165 4.14 -2.47 14.84
C LEU A 165 5.59 -2.11 15.16
N ILE A 166 5.93 -0.83 15.07
CA ILE A 166 7.22 -0.29 15.49
C ILE A 166 7.06 0.41 16.84
N ILE A 167 7.94 0.07 17.78
CA ILE A 167 7.94 0.64 19.13
C ILE A 167 9.31 1.27 19.35
N ASN A 168 9.35 2.56 19.63
CA ASN A 168 10.57 3.22 20.08
C ASN A 168 10.87 2.83 21.53
N THR A 169 12.10 2.37 21.77
CA THR A 169 12.61 2.00 23.09
C THR A 169 13.51 3.07 23.70
N ASP A 170 13.83 4.15 22.98
CA ASP A 170 14.56 5.31 23.48
C ASP A 170 13.70 6.57 23.36
N GLU A 171 13.12 7.00 24.48
CA GLU A 171 12.21 8.16 24.52
C GLU A 171 12.87 9.48 24.09
N ARG A 172 14.21 9.55 24.09
CA ARG A 172 14.95 10.72 23.59
C ARG A 172 14.92 10.79 22.07
N ASN A 173 14.64 9.68 21.40
CA ASN A 173 14.50 9.64 19.95
C ASN A 173 13.09 10.10 19.56
N THR A 174 12.97 11.29 18.97
CA THR A 174 11.68 11.85 18.55
C THR A 174 11.37 11.60 17.08
N MET A 175 12.04 10.63 16.45
CA MET A 175 11.92 10.37 15.02
C MET A 175 10.59 9.69 14.68
N GLU A 176 9.86 10.26 13.74
CA GLU A 176 8.63 9.66 13.18
C GLU A 176 8.96 8.87 11.89
N PRO A 177 8.07 7.95 11.45
CA PRO A 177 8.15 7.35 10.12
C PRO A 177 8.36 8.41 9.03
N PRO A 178 9.17 8.18 7.98
CA PRO A 178 9.72 6.90 7.56
C PRO A 178 11.12 6.58 8.11
N PHE A 179 11.54 7.14 9.24
CA PHE A 179 12.79 6.78 9.94
C PHE A 179 14.05 6.88 9.06
N ASN A 180 14.33 8.07 8.53
CA ASN A 180 15.42 8.36 7.60
C ASN A 180 15.32 7.55 6.27
N ASN A 181 14.21 6.86 6.02
CA ASN A 181 14.06 5.93 4.91
C ASN A 181 12.76 6.17 4.11
N GLY A 182 12.54 7.41 3.68
CA GLY A 182 11.46 7.69 2.73
C GLY A 182 11.70 6.94 1.42
N ASP A 183 10.71 6.21 0.91
CA ASP A 183 10.79 5.42 -0.33
C ASP A 183 9.82 5.94 -1.40
N PHE A 184 8.60 6.30 -1.01
CA PHE A 184 7.60 6.93 -1.86
C PHE A 184 7.02 8.18 -1.20
N SER A 185 6.67 9.19 -1.99
CA SER A 185 6.10 10.45 -1.49
C SER A 185 4.82 10.23 -0.68
N CYS A 186 4.00 9.26 -1.07
CA CYS A 186 2.82 8.86 -0.32
C CYS A 186 3.11 8.34 1.11
N ASN A 187 4.29 7.79 1.34
CA ASN A 187 4.69 7.24 2.65
C ASN A 187 5.24 8.30 3.61
N LEU A 188 5.31 9.56 3.17
CA LEU A 188 5.64 10.70 4.05
C LEU A 188 4.43 11.16 4.88
N PHE A 189 3.24 10.69 4.54
CA PHE A 189 2.03 10.97 5.30
C PHE A 189 1.87 10.05 6.50
N VAL A 190 1.40 10.64 7.58
CA VAL A 190 1.05 9.95 8.82
C VAL A 190 -0.32 10.38 9.30
N MET A 191 -0.98 9.51 10.06
CA MET A 191 -2.16 9.81 10.85
C MET A 191 -1.80 9.87 12.32
N SER A 192 -2.09 10.98 12.97
CA SER A 192 -1.87 11.17 14.40
C SER A 192 -3.08 11.77 15.09
N LYS A 193 -3.20 11.48 16.39
CA LYS A 193 -4.26 12.01 17.25
C LYS A 193 -4.18 13.53 17.35
N ILE A 194 -5.33 14.21 17.22
CA ILE A 194 -5.48 15.64 17.54
C ILE A 194 -6.17 15.78 18.90
N ALA A 195 -7.29 15.10 19.06
CA ALA A 195 -8.17 15.16 20.23
C ALA A 195 -8.89 13.82 20.39
N HIS A 196 -9.72 13.68 21.43
CA HIS A 196 -10.44 12.44 21.70
C HIS A 196 -11.22 11.94 20.46
N ASN A 197 -10.90 10.73 19.98
CA ASN A 197 -11.44 10.11 18.76
C ASN A 197 -11.29 10.93 17.46
N LYS A 198 -10.36 11.90 17.41
CA LYS A 198 -10.07 12.71 16.21
C LYS A 198 -8.60 12.58 15.82
N TYR A 199 -8.37 12.51 14.52
CA TYR A 199 -7.03 12.43 13.93
C TYR A 199 -6.87 13.41 12.77
N GLU A 200 -5.63 13.76 12.49
CA GLU A 200 -5.22 14.48 11.29
C GLU A 200 -4.39 13.57 10.40
N ILE A 201 -4.48 13.80 9.10
CA ILE A 201 -3.49 13.32 8.13
C ILE A 201 -2.54 14.48 7.87
N ARG A 202 -1.25 14.28 8.11
CA ARG A 202 -0.22 15.31 7.92
C ARG A 202 1.05 14.70 7.38
N LEU A 203 1.92 15.56 6.84
CA LEU A 203 3.31 15.18 6.62
C LEU A 203 3.98 14.88 7.97
N SER A 204 4.80 13.84 7.96
CA SER A 204 5.59 13.44 9.11
C SER A 204 6.62 14.51 9.52
N ARG A 205 7.07 14.43 10.77
CA ARG A 205 7.99 15.39 11.40
C ARG A 205 9.20 14.67 11.99
N ASN A 206 10.34 15.35 12.03
CA ASN A 206 11.58 14.81 12.59
C ASN A 206 11.95 13.45 11.97
N THR A 207 11.70 13.29 10.68
CA THR A 207 11.89 12.05 9.95
C THR A 207 13.36 11.66 9.75
N GLY A 208 14.29 12.59 9.92
CA GLY A 208 15.69 12.44 9.51
C GLY A 208 15.92 12.62 8.01
N THR A 209 14.89 13.03 7.25
CA THR A 209 14.97 13.20 5.78
C THR A 209 14.99 14.68 5.38
N LYS A 210 15.16 14.97 4.09
CA LYS A 210 15.02 16.36 3.57
C LYS A 210 13.68 17.01 3.92
N LEU A 211 12.63 16.23 4.21
CA LEU A 211 11.33 16.75 4.65
C LEU A 211 11.41 17.67 5.88
N ASP A 212 12.44 17.48 6.72
CA ASP A 212 12.63 18.25 7.95
C ASP A 212 13.35 19.58 7.70
N THR A 213 14.05 19.71 6.57
CA THR A 213 14.84 20.93 6.24
C THR A 213 14.10 21.87 5.28
N ILE A 214 12.99 21.45 4.70
CA ILE A 214 12.21 22.25 3.74
C ILE A 214 11.51 23.40 4.47
N SER A 215 11.49 24.58 3.84
CA SER A 215 10.79 25.76 4.35
C SER A 215 9.29 25.47 4.57
N TYR A 216 8.63 26.21 5.46
CA TYR A 216 7.19 26.04 5.70
C TYR A 216 6.36 26.18 4.41
N VAL A 217 6.67 27.19 3.58
CA VAL A 217 5.95 27.47 2.33
C VAL A 217 6.14 26.33 1.33
N ASP A 218 7.36 25.85 1.15
CA ASP A 218 7.64 24.79 0.19
C ASP A 218 7.11 23.44 0.69
N LYS A 219 7.12 23.21 2.01
CA LYS A 219 6.48 22.03 2.63
C LYS A 219 4.98 22.04 2.39
N SER A 220 4.32 23.20 2.42
CA SER A 220 2.90 23.31 2.08
C SER A 220 2.63 23.07 0.59
N LYS A 221 3.46 23.59 -0.32
CA LYS A 221 3.33 23.29 -1.76
C LYS A 221 3.52 21.80 -2.04
N PHE A 222 4.54 21.22 -1.42
CA PHE A 222 4.86 19.80 -1.54
C PHE A 222 3.73 18.93 -0.98
N HIS A 223 3.17 19.29 0.17
CA HIS A 223 1.98 18.66 0.75
C HIS A 223 0.80 18.62 -0.25
N SER A 224 0.43 19.77 -0.81
CA SER A 224 -0.65 19.88 -1.79
C SER A 224 -0.37 19.08 -3.07
N LYS A 225 0.88 19.09 -3.54
CA LYS A 225 1.29 18.30 -4.70
C LYS A 225 1.07 16.81 -4.47
N ILE A 226 1.56 16.25 -3.35
CA ILE A 226 1.39 14.82 -3.07
C ILE A 226 -0.10 14.45 -2.97
N LEU A 227 -0.93 15.30 -2.34
CA LEU A 227 -2.39 15.05 -2.30
C LEU A 227 -3.00 15.01 -3.69
N SER A 228 -2.63 15.95 -4.57
CA SER A 228 -3.08 15.96 -5.96
C SER A 228 -2.64 14.71 -6.71
N ASP A 229 -1.37 14.33 -6.56
CA ASP A 229 -0.81 13.11 -7.16
C ASP A 229 -1.59 11.87 -6.69
N LEU A 230 -1.87 11.76 -5.39
CA LEU A 230 -2.63 10.63 -4.84
C LEU A 230 -4.06 10.53 -5.39
N ILE A 231 -4.74 11.66 -5.57
CA ILE A 231 -6.08 11.71 -6.17
C ILE A 231 -6.03 11.26 -7.64
N GLU A 232 -4.95 11.58 -8.35
CA GLU A 232 -4.65 11.12 -9.71
C GLU A 232 -4.02 9.71 -9.75
N GLU A 233 -4.02 9.01 -8.62
CA GLU A 233 -3.46 7.67 -8.44
C GLU A 233 -1.97 7.58 -8.81
N LYS A 234 -1.21 8.64 -8.51
CA LYS A 234 0.23 8.74 -8.72
C LYS A 234 0.96 8.79 -7.39
N THR A 235 2.19 8.29 -7.39
CA THR A 235 3.15 8.52 -6.30
C THR A 235 4.55 8.66 -6.88
N GLU A 236 5.41 9.39 -6.20
CA GLU A 236 6.78 9.61 -6.62
C GLU A 236 7.72 8.69 -5.84
N PHE A 237 8.65 8.02 -6.52
CA PHE A 237 9.75 7.35 -5.85
C PHE A 237 10.80 8.37 -5.39
N ILE A 238 11.14 8.40 -4.10
CA ILE A 238 11.92 9.49 -3.46
C ILE A 238 13.12 9.00 -2.64
N ARG A 239 13.54 7.75 -2.83
CA ARG A 239 14.44 7.06 -1.89
C ARG A 239 15.78 7.75 -1.67
N ASN A 240 16.18 7.86 -0.39
CA ASN A 240 17.39 8.55 0.08
C ASN A 240 18.18 7.76 1.13
N ILE A 241 18.59 6.53 0.80
CA ILE A 241 19.59 5.82 1.63
C ILE A 241 20.79 5.46 0.76
N GLN A 242 21.98 5.68 1.31
CA GLN A 242 23.23 5.22 0.73
C GLN A 242 23.70 3.97 1.50
N SER A 243 23.37 2.80 0.98
CA SER A 243 23.95 1.53 1.42
C SER A 243 23.97 0.52 0.26
N PRO A 244 24.92 -0.42 0.20
CA PRO A 244 24.97 -1.43 -0.86
C PRO A 244 23.69 -2.29 -0.95
N ALA A 245 23.04 -2.54 0.19
CA ALA A 245 21.78 -3.29 0.24
C ALA A 245 20.54 -2.46 -0.16
N THR A 246 20.68 -1.14 -0.33
CA THR A 246 19.55 -0.23 -0.60
C THR A 246 18.82 -0.62 -1.86
N GLU A 247 19.56 -1.04 -2.89
CA GLU A 247 18.96 -1.34 -4.19
C GLU A 247 18.07 -2.60 -4.15
N TYR A 248 18.51 -3.62 -3.41
CA TYR A 248 17.66 -4.78 -3.12
C TYR A 248 16.32 -4.34 -2.49
N TRP A 249 16.40 -3.48 -1.46
CA TRP A 249 15.20 -2.97 -0.80
C TRP A 249 14.37 -2.07 -1.73
N ASN A 250 14.99 -1.25 -2.58
CA ASN A 250 14.33 -0.38 -3.55
C ASN A 250 13.48 -1.22 -4.49
N GLY A 251 14.12 -2.21 -5.12
CA GLY A 251 13.49 -3.15 -6.03
C GLY A 251 12.31 -3.85 -5.36
N MET A 252 12.49 -4.38 -4.14
CA MET A 252 11.41 -5.07 -3.42
C MET A 252 10.22 -4.13 -3.09
N ARG A 253 10.47 -2.86 -2.74
CA ARG A 253 9.41 -1.88 -2.47
C ARG A 253 8.70 -1.42 -3.75
N ILE A 254 9.44 -1.23 -4.84
CA ILE A 254 8.88 -0.96 -6.18
C ILE A 254 8.01 -2.12 -6.64
N ILE A 255 8.48 -3.37 -6.50
CA ILE A 255 7.68 -4.57 -6.82
C ILE A 255 6.39 -4.61 -6.00
N LYS A 256 6.46 -4.34 -4.69
CA LYS A 256 5.25 -4.24 -3.83
C LYS A 256 4.29 -3.18 -4.36
N MET A 257 4.78 -2.00 -4.72
CA MET A 257 3.93 -0.93 -5.28
C MET A 257 3.35 -1.27 -6.65
N LEU A 258 4.10 -1.94 -7.52
CA LEU A 258 3.64 -2.41 -8.84
C LEU A 258 2.52 -3.45 -8.76
N GLN A 259 2.30 -4.09 -7.59
CA GLN A 259 1.16 -4.97 -7.34
C GLN A 259 -0.15 -4.21 -7.10
N HIS A 260 -0.10 -2.88 -6.91
CA HIS A 260 -1.29 -2.04 -6.82
C HIS A 260 -1.62 -1.50 -8.23
N PRO A 261 -2.55 -2.12 -8.97
CA PRO A 261 -2.72 -1.84 -10.41
C PRO A 261 -3.17 -0.42 -10.73
N HIS A 262 -3.71 0.29 -9.73
CA HIS A 262 -4.22 1.64 -9.90
C HIS A 262 -3.17 2.71 -9.62
N ILE A 263 -2.09 2.40 -8.91
CA ILE A 263 -1.09 3.40 -8.54
C ILE A 263 0.01 3.44 -9.60
N LYS A 264 0.17 4.58 -10.27
CA LYS A 264 1.29 4.87 -11.14
C LYS A 264 2.47 5.39 -10.33
N ILE A 265 3.62 4.74 -10.48
CA ILE A 265 4.86 5.22 -9.88
C ILE A 265 5.55 6.16 -10.87
N THR A 266 5.90 7.34 -10.40
CA THR A 266 6.66 8.35 -11.14
C THR A 266 8.08 8.43 -10.59
N ASN A 267 8.95 9.12 -11.34
CA ASN A 267 10.36 9.23 -11.00
C ASN A 267 11.07 7.86 -10.90
N LEU A 268 10.88 7.03 -11.93
CA LEU A 268 11.59 5.76 -12.10
C LEU A 268 12.29 5.74 -13.45
N LEU A 269 13.24 4.82 -13.58
CA LEU A 269 13.97 4.55 -14.84
C LEU A 269 13.13 3.82 -15.89
N PHE A 270 11.84 3.63 -15.64
CA PHE A 270 10.88 3.04 -16.56
C PHE A 270 9.52 3.70 -16.41
N VAL A 271 8.68 3.57 -17.43
CA VAL A 271 7.33 4.13 -17.46
C VAL A 271 6.33 3.15 -18.05
N ASP A 272 5.11 3.16 -17.51
CA ASP A 272 3.95 2.56 -18.18
C ASP A 272 3.66 3.32 -19.48
N ILE A 273 3.55 2.59 -20.57
CA ILE A 273 3.15 3.11 -21.89
C ILE A 273 1.95 2.35 -22.41
N LYS A 274 1.14 3.02 -23.23
CA LYS A 274 0.06 2.39 -23.99
C LYS A 274 0.61 1.88 -25.31
N ARG A 275 -0.02 0.83 -25.85
CA ARG A 275 0.23 0.37 -27.22
C ARG A 275 -0.14 1.48 -28.19
N THR A 276 0.77 1.79 -29.11
CA THR A 276 0.57 2.71 -30.23
C THR A 276 1.06 2.03 -31.51
N ASN A 277 0.60 2.52 -32.67
CA ASN A 277 0.99 1.98 -33.99
C ASN A 277 2.52 1.93 -34.18
N ASP A 278 3.26 2.88 -33.59
CA ASP A 278 4.73 2.97 -33.72
C ASP A 278 5.48 1.91 -32.89
N ILE A 279 4.82 1.31 -31.91
CA ILE A 279 5.42 0.34 -30.97
C ILE A 279 4.97 -1.09 -31.33
N GLU A 280 4.05 -1.18 -32.26
CA GLU A 280 3.28 -2.37 -32.51
C GLU A 280 4.15 -3.48 -33.09
N ASP A 281 5.11 -3.16 -33.96
CA ASP A 281 6.07 -4.14 -34.51
C ASP A 281 7.23 -4.47 -33.55
N CYS A 282 7.22 -3.93 -32.32
CA CYS A 282 8.22 -4.27 -31.33
C CYS A 282 8.01 -5.69 -30.78
N ILE A 283 9.12 -6.32 -30.41
CA ILE A 283 9.15 -7.60 -29.73
C ILE A 283 9.44 -7.34 -28.25
N CYS A 284 8.74 -8.03 -27.35
CA CYS A 284 9.00 -7.95 -25.92
C CYS A 284 10.41 -8.48 -25.60
N ASP A 285 11.20 -7.67 -24.89
CA ASP A 285 12.62 -7.98 -24.63
C ASP A 285 12.87 -9.13 -23.66
N ILE A 286 11.82 -9.62 -23.01
CA ILE A 286 11.91 -10.73 -22.05
C ILE A 286 11.44 -12.01 -22.71
N CYS A 287 10.21 -12.04 -23.21
CA CYS A 287 9.62 -13.28 -23.74
C CYS A 287 9.87 -13.50 -25.23
N GLN A 288 10.46 -12.53 -25.94
CA GLN A 288 10.72 -12.60 -27.38
C GLN A 288 9.45 -12.84 -28.23
N VAL A 289 8.29 -12.47 -27.70
CA VAL A 289 6.99 -12.54 -28.40
C VAL A 289 6.63 -11.13 -28.88
N SER A 290 5.99 -11.05 -30.04
CA SER A 290 5.45 -9.80 -30.59
C SER A 290 4.55 -9.10 -29.59
N ILE A 291 4.66 -7.77 -29.48
CA ILE A 291 3.73 -6.95 -28.71
C ILE A 291 2.34 -6.95 -29.35
N LYS A 292 2.22 -7.36 -30.63
CA LYS A 292 0.93 -7.50 -31.30
C LYS A 292 0.10 -8.68 -30.84
N ASP A 293 0.75 -9.71 -30.32
CA ASP A 293 0.17 -11.03 -30.13
C ASP A 293 -1.02 -10.99 -29.16
N GLU A 294 -2.23 -11.23 -29.69
CA GLU A 294 -3.49 -11.18 -28.95
C GLU A 294 -3.62 -12.34 -27.94
N GLU A 295 -2.80 -13.39 -28.07
CA GLU A 295 -2.80 -14.53 -27.13
C GLU A 295 -2.26 -14.15 -25.74
N LYS A 296 -1.53 -13.02 -25.61
CA LYS A 296 -1.15 -12.44 -24.31
C LYS A 296 -1.93 -11.14 -24.05
N PRO A 297 -3.02 -11.19 -23.25
CA PRO A 297 -4.01 -10.10 -23.17
C PRO A 297 -3.57 -8.88 -22.33
N SER A 298 -2.28 -8.70 -22.06
CA SER A 298 -1.78 -7.55 -21.30
C SER A 298 -1.41 -6.42 -22.27
N ASN A 299 -2.39 -5.57 -22.59
CA ASN A 299 -2.17 -4.28 -23.28
C ASN A 299 -1.26 -3.31 -22.51
N GLU A 300 -0.89 -3.65 -21.27
CA GLU A 300 0.01 -2.86 -20.44
C GLU A 300 1.47 -3.16 -20.79
N LEU A 301 2.17 -2.10 -21.20
CA LEU A 301 3.56 -2.17 -21.63
C LEU A 301 4.43 -1.29 -20.73
N ILE A 302 5.69 -1.70 -20.55
CA ILE A 302 6.71 -0.94 -19.86
C ILE A 302 7.79 -0.55 -20.86
N LYS A 303 8.23 0.71 -20.80
CA LYS A 303 9.40 1.22 -21.50
C LYS A 303 10.48 1.60 -20.50
N ILE A 304 11.68 1.06 -20.66
CA ILE A 304 12.86 1.47 -19.90
C ILE A 304 13.47 2.73 -20.55
N LEU A 305 13.75 3.76 -19.74
CA LEU A 305 14.21 5.08 -20.18
C LEU A 305 15.73 5.22 -20.28
N THR A 306 16.49 4.22 -19.83
CA THR A 306 17.96 4.29 -19.73
C THR A 306 18.68 4.01 -21.05
N ASN A 307 18.00 3.48 -22.06
CA ASN A 307 18.60 3.19 -23.37
C ASN A 307 18.37 4.34 -24.36
N LYS A 308 19.46 4.99 -24.79
CA LYS A 308 19.42 6.08 -25.77
C LYS A 308 19.33 5.62 -27.23
N HIS A 309 19.67 4.37 -27.53
CA HIS A 309 19.87 3.89 -28.89
C HIS A 309 18.69 3.07 -29.44
N ALA A 310 17.92 2.43 -28.57
CA ALA A 310 16.74 1.68 -28.97
C ALA A 310 15.69 1.67 -27.84
N PRO A 311 14.39 1.72 -28.18
CA PRO A 311 13.35 1.52 -27.18
C PRO A 311 13.46 0.11 -26.60
N ASN A 312 13.59 0.02 -25.28
CA ASN A 312 13.48 -1.25 -24.56
C ASN A 312 12.05 -1.36 -24.04
N ILE A 313 11.27 -2.23 -24.67
CA ILE A 313 9.83 -2.35 -24.45
C ILE A 313 9.48 -3.80 -24.14
N MET A 314 8.58 -3.97 -23.19
CA MET A 314 8.20 -5.28 -22.70
C MET A 314 6.76 -5.29 -22.19
N HIS A 315 6.15 -6.48 -22.17
CA HIS A 315 4.91 -6.69 -21.45
C HIS A 315 5.13 -6.42 -19.96
N LYS A 316 4.21 -5.67 -19.33
CA LYS A 316 4.33 -5.31 -17.91
C LYS A 316 4.36 -6.54 -17.00
N ALA A 317 3.62 -7.59 -17.33
CA ALA A 317 3.68 -8.87 -16.62
C ALA A 317 5.09 -9.47 -16.67
N CYS A 318 5.67 -9.59 -17.87
CA CYS A 318 7.03 -10.07 -18.04
C CYS A 318 8.03 -9.22 -17.25
N PHE A 319 7.89 -7.90 -17.29
CA PHE A 319 8.76 -6.99 -16.55
C PHE A 319 8.70 -7.24 -15.04
N LYS A 320 7.51 -7.39 -14.46
CA LYS A 320 7.33 -7.64 -13.03
C LYS A 320 8.06 -8.92 -12.59
N ASP A 321 7.87 -10.00 -13.34
CA ASP A 321 8.49 -11.31 -13.04
C ASP A 321 10.01 -11.24 -13.18
N TYR A 322 10.48 -10.58 -14.23
CA TYR A 322 11.91 -10.37 -14.48
C TYR A 322 12.54 -9.52 -13.39
N LEU A 323 11.96 -8.36 -13.07
CA LEU A 323 12.44 -7.46 -12.02
C LEU A 323 12.49 -8.17 -10.67
N GLN A 324 11.46 -8.95 -10.34
CA GLN A 324 11.44 -9.76 -9.11
C GLN A 324 12.58 -10.78 -9.05
N THR A 325 12.91 -11.39 -10.19
CA THR A 325 14.02 -12.32 -10.31
C THR A 325 15.37 -11.62 -10.17
N GLU A 326 15.57 -10.50 -10.87
CA GLU A 326 16.84 -9.76 -10.85
C GLU A 326 17.13 -9.14 -9.48
N VAL A 327 16.15 -8.50 -8.86
CA VAL A 327 16.30 -7.93 -7.52
C VAL A 327 16.73 -9.00 -6.51
N ARG A 328 16.16 -10.22 -6.59
CA ARG A 328 16.51 -11.33 -5.70
C ARG A 328 17.91 -11.89 -5.91
N LYS A 329 18.48 -11.77 -7.12
CA LYS A 329 19.85 -12.22 -7.40
C LYS A 329 20.90 -11.39 -6.66
N LYS A 330 20.57 -10.15 -6.25
CA LYS A 330 21.50 -9.23 -5.56
C LYS A 330 22.84 -9.12 -6.30
N TYR A 331 22.78 -8.95 -7.63
CA TYR A 331 23.98 -8.89 -8.45
C TYR A 331 24.85 -7.71 -8.01
N LEU A 332 26.02 -7.99 -7.45
CA LEU A 332 27.03 -7.00 -7.07
C LEU A 332 27.87 -6.66 -8.30
N ASN A 333 27.82 -5.41 -8.73
CA ASN A 333 28.75 -4.89 -9.72
C ASN A 333 30.09 -4.65 -9.01
N MET A 334 31.14 -5.33 -9.47
CA MET A 334 32.47 -5.28 -8.84
C MET A 334 33.17 -3.94 -9.04
N ASP A 335 32.82 -3.20 -10.08
CA ASP A 335 33.43 -1.91 -10.40
C ASP A 335 32.85 -0.78 -9.55
N THR A 336 31.53 -0.82 -9.30
CA THR A 336 30.82 0.19 -8.49
C THR A 336 30.66 -0.22 -7.03
N ASN A 337 30.84 -1.51 -6.72
CA ASN A 337 30.49 -2.14 -5.44
C ASN A 337 29.01 -1.91 -5.04
N GLU A 338 28.13 -1.79 -6.04
CA GLU A 338 26.69 -1.59 -5.86
C GLU A 338 25.90 -2.81 -6.32
N ILE A 339 24.75 -3.07 -5.68
CA ILE A 339 23.77 -4.02 -6.21
C ILE A 339 23.05 -3.33 -7.38
N GLU A 340 22.94 -3.98 -8.52
CA GLU A 340 22.33 -3.42 -9.74
C GLU A 340 21.39 -4.43 -10.42
N CYS A 341 20.38 -3.92 -11.14
CA CYS A 341 19.49 -4.75 -11.95
C CYS A 341 20.02 -4.84 -13.39
N LYS A 342 20.13 -6.04 -13.94
CA LYS A 342 20.46 -6.23 -15.35
C LYS A 342 19.26 -5.84 -16.22
N CYS A 343 19.52 -5.17 -17.33
CA CYS A 343 18.53 -4.92 -18.37
C CYS A 343 18.69 -5.94 -19.50
N THR A 344 17.57 -6.39 -20.07
CA THR A 344 17.49 -7.41 -21.14
C THR A 344 18.31 -7.10 -22.39
N ARG A 345 18.36 -5.84 -22.85
CA ARG A 345 19.04 -5.41 -24.08
C ARG A 345 20.41 -4.72 -23.87
N ARG A 346 20.96 -4.70 -22.65
CA ARG A 346 22.13 -3.93 -22.13
C ARG A 346 21.78 -2.63 -21.38
N ASN A 347 22.79 -2.23 -20.58
CA ASN A 347 22.84 -1.37 -19.40
C ASN A 347 22.38 -2.04 -18.10
N LEU A 348 23.19 -1.88 -17.06
CA LEU A 348 22.75 -2.03 -15.68
C LEU A 348 21.90 -0.79 -15.38
N PHE A 349 20.83 -0.93 -14.62
CA PHE A 349 20.12 0.22 -14.09
C PHE A 349 20.04 0.12 -12.58
N ASN A 350 20.19 1.28 -11.95
CA ASN A 350 20.21 1.43 -10.51
C ASN A 350 19.12 2.45 -10.13
N PHE A 351 18.10 2.02 -9.38
CA PHE A 351 17.01 2.88 -8.93
C PHE A 351 17.51 4.07 -8.12
N ARG A 352 18.72 4.01 -7.55
CA ARG A 352 19.42 5.17 -7.01
C ARG A 352 19.37 6.31 -8.02
N GLU A 353 19.69 6.13 -9.30
CA GLU A 353 19.73 7.26 -10.27
C GLU A 353 18.41 8.01 -10.42
N SER A 354 17.28 7.41 -10.02
CA SER A 354 15.98 8.07 -10.00
C SER A 354 15.91 9.21 -8.96
N HIS A 355 16.71 9.21 -7.89
CA HIS A 355 16.66 10.27 -6.86
C HIS A 355 16.97 11.67 -7.41
N LYS A 356 17.76 11.76 -8.49
CA LYS A 356 18.19 13.04 -9.08
C LYS A 356 17.02 13.88 -9.60
N TYR A 357 15.88 13.25 -9.87
CA TYR A 357 14.70 13.92 -10.41
C TYR A 357 13.54 13.99 -9.40
N SER A 358 13.80 13.69 -8.13
CA SER A 358 12.76 13.72 -7.11
C SER A 358 12.43 15.16 -6.70
N SER A 359 11.14 15.46 -6.64
CA SER A 359 10.64 16.77 -6.20
C SER A 359 10.86 17.09 -4.72
N LEU A 360 11.28 16.11 -3.91
CA LEU A 360 11.77 16.35 -2.55
C LEU A 360 13.22 16.87 -2.53
N TYR A 361 13.95 16.71 -3.63
CA TYR A 361 15.40 16.99 -3.74
C TYR A 361 15.75 18.10 -4.73
N MET A 362 14.81 18.50 -5.61
CA MET A 362 14.86 19.73 -6.42
C MET A 362 14.45 20.94 -5.58
#